data_AF-A0AAD5KTC2-F1
#
_entry.id   AF-A0AAD5KTC2-F1
#
_cell.length_a   1.000
_cell.length_b   1.000
_cell.length_c   1.000
_cell.angle_alpha   90.00
_cell.angle_beta   90.00
_cell.angle_gamma   90.00
#
_symmetry.space_group_name_H-M   'P 1'
#
loop_
_entity.id
_entity.type
_entity.pdbx_description
1 polymer ?
#
loop_
_entity_poly.entity_id
_entity_poly.type
_entity_poly.pdbx_seq_one_letter_code
_entity_poly.pdbx_strand_id
1 'polypeptide(L)'
;MFSKLRSFAVRHHRKIFIVGALIGGGVLLKRFAEKKLIEWQEKEMNQLLERSRKQQHFESTEKTCNMTITSVLPQIQLAIGRSLDSDSITLLLKQKAPNKKELWEQLKIIAFSRVMSYIYGNAISAILLRAQVNILGAYLYLANQNPSNPDLELSPEAQSQFLSSSNYWLSTGVERFCLMVEKVVSSQVSNLSLKQRLTLVDLEHIFQEIRVALEDELSRQSNDFLANVMLPPQPSSEVASTTSPTLTKMMTETREILQSLEVTHLLSTCVNIGVGCVLDKFSEIVSVLSSDNRCLAHPTFGD
;
A
#
# COMPACT_ATOMS: atom_id res chain seq x y z
N MET A 1 -59.12 59.37 -32.46
CA MET A 1 -58.09 58.38 -32.87
C MET A 1 -58.49 56.92 -32.57
N PHE A 2 -59.20 56.63 -31.48
CA PHE A 2 -59.61 55.25 -31.12
C PHE A 2 -60.60 54.54 -32.08
N SER A 3 -61.42 55.27 -32.84
CA SER A 3 -62.36 54.66 -33.81
C SER A 3 -61.68 54.10 -35.07
N LYS A 4 -60.52 54.64 -35.47
CA LYS A 4 -59.71 54.14 -36.58
C LYS A 4 -58.90 52.88 -36.22
N LEU A 5 -58.46 52.76 -34.95
CA LEU A 5 -57.82 51.53 -34.46
C LEU A 5 -58.82 50.37 -34.34
N ARG A 6 -60.06 50.64 -33.89
CA ARG A 6 -61.09 49.59 -33.72
C ARG A 6 -61.52 48.96 -35.04
N SER A 7 -61.70 49.76 -36.09
CA SER A 7 -62.08 49.27 -37.42
C SER A 7 -60.93 48.50 -38.11
N PHE A 8 -59.67 48.88 -37.86
CA PHE A 8 -58.49 48.16 -38.36
C PHE A 8 -58.28 46.81 -37.66
N ALA A 9 -58.45 46.76 -36.33
CA ALA A 9 -58.32 45.54 -35.54
C ALA A 9 -59.37 44.48 -35.93
N VAL A 10 -60.62 44.87 -36.18
CA VAL A 10 -61.69 43.97 -36.63
C VAL A 10 -61.42 43.42 -38.04
N ARG A 11 -60.84 44.23 -38.95
CA ARG A 11 -60.54 43.82 -40.33
C ARG A 11 -59.32 42.90 -40.45
N HIS A 12 -58.38 42.96 -39.50
CA HIS A 12 -57.14 42.16 -39.50
C HIS A 12 -57.03 41.15 -38.34
N HIS A 13 -58.10 40.87 -37.60
CA HIS A 13 -58.11 40.01 -36.41
C HIS A 13 -57.44 38.64 -36.60
N ARG A 14 -57.63 37.99 -37.77
CA ARG A 14 -56.94 36.73 -38.10
C ARG A 14 -55.42 36.89 -38.23
N LYS A 15 -54.94 37.98 -38.83
CA LYS A 15 -53.51 38.26 -38.98
C LYS A 15 -52.87 38.58 -37.62
N ILE A 16 -53.58 39.31 -36.76
CA ILE A 16 -53.11 39.64 -35.40
C ILE A 16 -52.99 38.37 -34.56
N PHE A 17 -53.96 37.44 -34.64
CA PHE A 17 -53.90 36.17 -33.94
C PHE A 17 -52.73 35.29 -34.40
N ILE A 18 -52.50 35.19 -35.72
CA ILE A 18 -51.38 34.41 -36.29
C ILE A 18 -50.04 34.99 -35.84
N VAL A 19 -49.88 36.32 -35.90
CA VAL A 19 -48.64 36.99 -35.45
C VAL A 19 -48.45 36.81 -33.94
N GLY A 20 -49.51 36.96 -33.14
CA GLY A 20 -49.46 36.71 -31.69
C GLY A 20 -49.10 35.27 -31.34
N ALA A 21 -49.65 34.28 -32.07
CA ALA A 21 -49.33 32.87 -31.89
C ALA A 21 -47.87 32.54 -32.29
N LEU A 22 -47.36 33.15 -33.36
CA LEU A 22 -45.96 32.99 -33.77
C LEU A 22 -45.00 33.59 -32.73
N ILE A 23 -45.28 34.79 -32.24
CA ILE A 23 -44.47 35.45 -31.20
C ILE A 23 -44.54 34.65 -29.91
N GLY A 24 -45.74 34.26 -29.45
CA GLY A 24 -45.94 33.48 -28.24
C GLY A 24 -45.25 32.11 -28.32
N GLY A 25 -45.38 31.40 -29.45
CA GLY A 25 -44.71 30.13 -29.72
C GLY A 25 -43.19 30.27 -29.73
N GLY A 26 -42.66 31.31 -30.37
CA GLY A 26 -41.22 31.60 -30.36
C GLY A 26 -40.67 31.88 -28.97
N VAL A 27 -41.41 32.63 -28.13
CA VAL A 27 -41.02 32.90 -26.73
C VAL A 27 -41.05 31.62 -25.89
N LEU A 28 -42.08 30.78 -26.04
CA LEU A 28 -42.16 29.51 -25.32
C LEU A 28 -41.03 28.54 -25.72
N LEU A 29 -40.76 28.40 -27.01
CA LEU A 29 -39.66 27.57 -27.51
C LEU A 29 -38.31 28.06 -27.03
N LYS A 30 -38.07 29.38 -27.05
CA LYS A 30 -36.85 29.99 -26.54
C LYS A 30 -36.67 29.68 -25.05
N ARG A 31 -37.70 29.91 -24.22
CA ARG A 31 -37.65 29.61 -22.78
C ARG A 31 -37.43 28.12 -22.50
N PHE A 32 -38.04 27.24 -23.30
CA PHE A 32 -37.82 25.81 -23.18
C PHE A 32 -36.39 25.41 -23.55
N ALA A 33 -35.83 25.98 -24.62
CA ALA A 33 -34.46 25.73 -25.03
C ALA A 33 -33.44 26.23 -23.99
N GLU A 34 -33.61 27.44 -23.46
CA GLU A 34 -32.78 27.99 -22.39
C GLU A 34 -32.83 27.12 -21.14
N LYS A 35 -34.03 26.73 -20.69
CA LYS A 35 -34.20 25.85 -19.53
C LYS A 35 -33.53 24.50 -19.75
N LYS A 36 -33.73 23.88 -20.91
CA LYS A 36 -33.17 22.57 -21.23
C LYS A 36 -31.65 22.60 -21.37
N LEU A 37 -31.10 23.70 -21.89
CA LEU A 37 -29.65 23.89 -21.98
C LEU A 37 -29.02 24.04 -20.59
N ILE A 38 -29.66 24.80 -19.69
CA ILE A 38 -29.22 24.94 -18.29
C ILE A 38 -29.29 23.59 -17.58
N GLU A 39 -30.39 22.84 -17.71
CA GLU A 39 -30.52 21.51 -17.12
C GLU A 39 -29.43 20.53 -17.62
N TRP A 40 -29.07 20.60 -18.90
CA TRP A 40 -27.97 19.80 -19.47
C TRP A 40 -26.61 20.23 -18.91
N GLN A 41 -26.33 21.52 -18.88
CA GLN A 41 -25.08 22.07 -18.31
C GLN A 41 -24.94 21.74 -16.83
N GLU A 42 -26.01 21.87 -16.05
CA GLU A 42 -26.03 21.52 -14.62
C GLU A 42 -25.75 20.03 -14.43
N LYS A 43 -26.35 19.15 -15.24
CA LYS A 43 -26.11 17.71 -15.15
C LYS A 43 -24.66 17.34 -15.47
N GLU A 44 -24.09 17.90 -16.54
CA GLU A 44 -22.68 17.67 -16.90
C GLU A 44 -21.75 18.22 -15.82
N MET A 45 -21.99 19.45 -15.36
CA MET A 45 -21.21 20.10 -14.31
C MET A 45 -21.25 19.28 -13.02
N ASN A 46 -22.41 18.76 -12.62
CA ASN A 46 -22.55 17.93 -11.42
C ASN A 46 -21.76 16.62 -11.56
N GLN A 47 -21.81 15.95 -12.71
CA GLN A 47 -21.01 14.74 -12.95
C GLN A 47 -19.51 15.02 -12.92
N LEU A 48 -19.07 16.13 -13.50
CA LEU A 48 -17.67 16.56 -13.45
C LEU A 48 -17.24 16.89 -12.02
N LEU A 49 -18.08 17.59 -11.26
CA LEU A 49 -17.82 17.93 -9.87
C LEU A 49 -17.73 16.68 -8.98
N GLU A 50 -18.62 15.71 -9.15
CA GLU A 50 -18.57 14.43 -8.45
C GLU A 50 -17.28 13.66 -8.74
N ARG A 51 -16.89 13.56 -10.02
CA ARG A 51 -15.62 12.93 -10.43
C ARG A 51 -14.41 13.65 -9.84
N SER A 52 -14.40 14.98 -9.90
CA SER A 52 -13.33 15.81 -9.34
C SER A 52 -13.22 15.61 -7.83
N ARG A 53 -14.34 15.55 -7.10
CA ARG A 53 -14.34 15.30 -5.65
C ARG A 53 -13.78 13.92 -5.30
N LYS A 54 -14.18 12.87 -6.03
CA LYS A 54 -13.64 11.51 -5.85
C LYS A 54 -12.14 11.47 -6.09
N GLN A 55 -11.69 12.11 -7.17
CA GLN A 55 -10.27 12.16 -7.53
C GLN A 55 -9.45 12.91 -6.47
N GLN A 56 -9.90 14.09 -6.03
CA GLN A 56 -9.22 14.87 -4.99
C GLN A 56 -9.15 14.10 -3.65
N HIS A 57 -10.22 13.41 -3.29
CA HIS A 57 -10.25 12.58 -2.08
C HIS A 57 -9.26 11.41 -2.18
N PHE A 58 -9.21 10.74 -3.33
CA PHE A 58 -8.25 9.68 -3.59
C PHE A 58 -6.80 10.19 -3.55
N GLU A 59 -6.49 11.29 -4.23
CA GLU A 59 -5.14 11.90 -4.22
C GLU A 59 -4.70 12.31 -2.80
N SER A 60 -5.62 12.86 -2.01
CA SER A 60 -5.36 13.19 -0.60
C SER A 60 -5.07 11.94 0.24
N THR A 61 -5.84 10.86 -0.01
CA THR A 61 -5.69 9.56 0.64
C THR A 61 -4.35 8.92 0.29
N GLU A 62 -3.95 8.94 -0.99
CA GLU A 62 -2.64 8.47 -1.45
C GLU A 62 -1.48 9.25 -0.82
N LYS A 63 -1.58 10.59 -0.80
CA LYS A 63 -0.56 11.43 -0.17
C LYS A 63 -0.41 11.10 1.30
N THR A 64 -1.52 10.91 2.00
CA THR A 64 -1.54 10.51 3.41
C THR A 64 -0.87 9.15 3.60
N CYS A 65 -1.23 8.16 2.79
CA CYS A 65 -0.62 6.83 2.84
C CYS A 65 0.90 6.88 2.61
N ASN A 66 1.37 7.63 1.61
CA ASN A 66 2.81 7.77 1.32
C ASN A 66 3.57 8.41 2.50
N MET A 67 2.99 9.42 3.15
CA MET A 67 3.56 10.01 4.37
C MET A 67 3.62 8.99 5.51
N THR A 68 2.55 8.21 5.72
CA THR A 68 2.48 7.18 6.75
C THR A 68 3.49 6.05 6.51
N ILE A 69 3.62 5.56 5.27
CA ILE A 69 4.61 4.53 4.93
C ILE A 69 6.02 5.03 5.26
N THR A 70 6.33 6.28 4.90
CA THR A 70 7.64 6.88 5.16
C THR A 70 7.91 7.05 6.66
N SER A 71 6.89 7.39 7.45
CA SER A 71 7.05 7.56 8.90
C SER A 71 7.13 6.24 9.68
N VAL A 72 6.50 5.18 9.17
CA VAL A 72 6.53 3.84 9.77
C VAL A 72 7.79 3.06 9.36
N LEU A 73 8.38 3.38 8.20
CA LEU A 73 9.57 2.69 7.67
C LEU A 73 10.71 2.53 8.70
N PRO A 74 11.13 3.55 9.47
CA PRO A 74 12.18 3.38 10.47
C PRO A 74 11.80 2.39 11.58
N GLN A 75 10.51 2.34 11.95
CA GLN A 75 10.03 1.43 12.99
C GLN A 75 10.15 -0.03 12.55
N ILE A 76 9.77 -0.32 11.30
CA ILE A 76 9.96 -1.64 10.69
C ILE A 76 11.44 -2.01 10.63
N GLN A 77 12.29 -1.08 10.20
CA GLN A 77 13.72 -1.34 10.09
C GLN A 77 14.35 -1.67 11.45
N LEU A 78 13.94 -0.96 12.51
CA LEU A 78 14.37 -1.21 13.87
C LEU A 78 13.82 -2.53 14.42
N ALA A 79 12.56 -2.86 14.16
CA ALA A 79 11.95 -4.12 14.59
C ALA A 79 12.69 -5.31 13.97
N ILE A 80 12.91 -5.30 12.66
CA ILE A 80 13.70 -6.34 11.97
C ILE A 80 15.13 -6.39 12.49
N GLY A 81 15.77 -5.23 12.70
CA GLY A 81 17.13 -5.15 13.22
C GLY A 81 17.27 -5.74 14.63
N ARG A 82 16.24 -5.62 15.47
CA ARG A 82 16.20 -6.24 16.81
C ARG A 82 15.95 -7.75 16.74
N SER A 83 15.06 -8.21 15.86
CA SER A 83 14.79 -9.64 15.69
C SER A 83 15.95 -10.40 15.07
N LEU A 84 16.72 -9.75 14.19
CA LEU A 84 17.86 -10.33 13.48
C LEU A 84 19.13 -9.54 13.81
N ASP A 85 19.56 -9.63 15.07
CA ASP A 85 20.69 -8.84 15.58
C ASP A 85 22.04 -9.38 15.09
N SER A 86 22.65 -8.66 14.12
CA SER A 86 24.03 -8.94 13.70
C SER A 86 25.07 -8.16 14.51
N ASP A 87 24.68 -7.11 15.23
CA ASP A 87 25.63 -6.21 15.89
C ASP A 87 26.25 -6.90 17.10
N SER A 88 25.46 -7.68 17.85
CA SER A 88 26.00 -8.53 18.91
C SER A 88 27.00 -9.57 18.38
N ILE A 89 26.70 -10.24 17.27
CA ILE A 89 27.60 -11.24 16.67
C ILE A 89 28.89 -10.59 16.20
N THR A 90 28.82 -9.45 15.51
CA THR A 90 30.01 -8.73 15.05
C THR A 90 30.84 -8.21 16.22
N LEU A 91 30.22 -7.82 17.33
CA LEU A 91 30.89 -7.43 18.57
C LEU A 91 31.65 -8.61 19.19
N LEU A 92 31.01 -9.79 19.29
CA LEU A 92 31.67 -11.01 19.77
C LEU A 92 32.85 -11.42 18.89
N LEU A 93 32.72 -11.27 17.57
CA LEU A 93 33.81 -11.50 16.61
C LEU A 93 34.98 -10.53 16.81
N LYS A 94 34.70 -9.26 17.10
CA LYS A 94 35.74 -8.24 17.42
C LYS A 94 36.46 -8.56 18.73
N GLN A 95 35.76 -9.15 19.70
CA GLN A 95 36.32 -9.54 21.01
C GLN A 95 37.11 -10.86 20.97
N LYS A 96 37.32 -11.47 19.79
CA LYS A 96 38.06 -12.73 19.59
C LYS A 96 37.51 -13.90 20.42
N ALA A 97 36.18 -14.05 20.42
CA ALA A 97 35.52 -15.20 21.04
C ALA A 97 36.08 -16.56 20.52
N PRO A 98 36.14 -17.60 21.38
CA PRO A 98 36.75 -18.89 21.04
C PRO A 98 35.98 -19.64 19.93
N ASN A 99 34.68 -19.42 19.78
CA ASN A 99 33.81 -20.03 18.80
C ASN A 99 33.70 -19.23 17.48
N LYS A 100 34.83 -18.70 16.99
CA LYS A 100 34.87 -17.80 15.82
C LYS A 100 34.16 -18.37 14.58
N LYS A 101 34.36 -19.65 14.26
CA LYS A 101 33.76 -20.26 13.06
C LYS A 101 32.24 -20.29 13.14
N GLU A 102 31.70 -20.71 14.29
CA GLU A 102 30.26 -20.77 14.52
C GLU A 102 29.60 -19.39 14.41
N LEU A 103 30.24 -18.35 14.97
CA LEU A 103 29.77 -16.97 14.87
C LEU A 103 29.71 -16.48 13.42
N TRP A 104 30.67 -16.86 12.56
CA TRP A 104 30.62 -16.52 11.13
C TRP A 104 29.50 -17.25 10.39
N GLU A 105 29.25 -18.52 10.72
CA GLU A 105 28.14 -19.27 10.13
C GLU A 105 26.78 -18.69 10.54
N GLN A 106 26.64 -18.29 11.82
CA GLN A 106 25.45 -17.57 12.31
C GLN A 106 25.29 -16.22 11.62
N LEU A 107 26.38 -15.44 11.50
CA LEU A 107 26.36 -14.14 10.83
C LEU A 107 25.93 -14.26 9.36
N LYS A 108 26.36 -15.32 8.67
CA LYS A 108 25.94 -15.63 7.29
C LYS A 108 24.41 -15.78 7.20
N ILE A 109 23.82 -16.60 8.07
CA ILE A 109 22.36 -16.82 8.10
C ILE A 109 21.63 -15.51 8.41
N ILE A 110 22.06 -14.78 9.44
CA ILE A 110 21.44 -13.51 9.83
C ILE A 110 21.56 -12.46 8.72
N ALA A 111 22.71 -12.35 8.03
CA ALA A 111 22.91 -11.37 6.97
C ALA A 111 21.92 -11.56 5.81
N PHE A 112 21.78 -12.79 5.29
CA PHE A 112 20.78 -13.09 4.25
C PHE A 112 19.35 -12.91 4.76
N SER A 113 19.07 -13.34 5.99
CA SER A 113 17.76 -13.18 6.62
C SER A 113 17.37 -11.71 6.77
N ARG A 114 18.31 -10.84 7.18
CA ARG A 114 18.06 -9.40 7.31
C ARG A 114 17.67 -8.77 5.98
N VAL A 115 18.42 -9.06 4.91
CA VAL A 115 18.14 -8.51 3.57
C VAL A 115 16.75 -8.91 3.11
N MET A 116 16.41 -10.21 3.20
CA MET A 116 15.09 -10.71 2.80
C MET A 116 13.98 -10.14 3.68
N SER A 117 14.19 -10.09 5.00
CA SER A 117 13.23 -9.49 5.93
C SER A 117 13.00 -8.01 5.66
N TYR A 118 14.01 -7.24 5.27
CA TYR A 118 13.83 -5.84 4.88
C TYR A 118 13.03 -5.70 3.59
N ILE A 119 13.29 -6.53 2.57
CA ILE A 119 12.55 -6.48 1.30
C ILE A 119 11.07 -6.81 1.54
N TYR A 120 10.79 -7.97 2.13
CA TYR A 120 9.42 -8.41 2.41
C TYR A 120 8.74 -7.51 3.43
N GLY A 121 9.44 -7.12 4.50
CA GLY A 121 8.87 -6.34 5.57
C GLY A 121 8.40 -4.96 5.10
N ASN A 122 9.18 -4.31 4.22
CA ASN A 122 8.78 -3.05 3.62
C ASN A 122 7.60 -3.21 2.65
N ALA A 123 7.61 -4.26 1.81
CA ALA A 123 6.53 -4.52 0.86
C ALA A 123 5.21 -4.83 1.59
N ILE A 124 5.25 -5.70 2.60
CA ILE A 124 4.11 -6.06 3.46
C ILE A 124 3.55 -4.81 4.16
N SER A 125 4.41 -3.99 4.76
CA SER A 125 3.97 -2.77 5.45
C SER A 125 3.30 -1.79 4.50
N ALA A 126 3.85 -1.63 3.29
CA ALA A 126 3.30 -0.76 2.27
C ALA A 126 1.94 -1.23 1.75
N ILE A 127 1.75 -2.55 1.59
CA ILE A 127 0.47 -3.16 1.21
C ILE A 127 -0.57 -2.98 2.32
N LEU A 128 -0.21 -3.32 3.57
CA LEU A 128 -1.10 -3.19 4.73
C LEU A 128 -1.60 -1.76 4.91
N LEU A 129 -0.69 -0.78 4.90
CA LEU A 129 -1.03 0.63 5.08
C LEU A 129 -1.86 1.16 3.90
N ARG A 130 -1.60 0.71 2.67
CA ARG A 130 -2.45 1.06 1.51
C ARG A 130 -3.85 0.48 1.64
N ALA A 131 -3.99 -0.78 2.05
CA ALA A 131 -5.29 -1.40 2.27
C ALA A 131 -6.07 -0.65 3.36
N GLN A 132 -5.46 -0.43 4.53
CA GLN A 132 -6.10 0.26 5.64
C GLN A 132 -6.51 1.70 5.28
N VAL A 133 -5.59 2.51 4.75
CA VAL A 133 -5.87 3.91 4.45
C VAL A 133 -6.92 4.05 3.34
N ASN A 134 -6.93 3.16 2.34
CA ASN A 134 -7.94 3.19 1.29
C ASN A 134 -9.32 2.72 1.76
N ILE A 135 -9.40 1.67 2.61
CA ILE A 135 -10.67 1.26 3.24
C ILE A 135 -11.19 2.42 4.08
N LEU A 136 -10.38 2.96 5.00
CA LEU A 136 -10.79 4.08 5.84
C LEU A 136 -11.23 5.28 4.99
N GLY A 137 -10.46 5.62 3.95
CA GLY A 137 -10.78 6.69 3.02
C GLY A 137 -12.12 6.47 2.30
N ALA A 138 -12.43 5.24 1.90
CA ALA A 138 -13.71 4.89 1.27
C ALA A 138 -14.90 5.08 2.24
N TYR A 139 -14.77 4.61 3.48
CA TYR A 139 -15.82 4.79 4.48
C TYR A 139 -16.05 6.27 4.82
N LEU A 140 -14.98 7.05 5.01
CA LEU A 140 -15.08 8.49 5.25
C LEU A 140 -15.72 9.22 4.06
N TYR A 141 -15.41 8.82 2.84
CA TYR A 141 -16.03 9.37 1.63
C TYR A 141 -17.53 9.07 1.60
N LEU A 142 -17.93 7.83 1.87
CA LEU A 142 -19.34 7.41 1.87
C LEU A 142 -20.16 8.07 2.98
N ALA A 143 -19.58 8.22 4.17
CA ALA A 143 -20.19 8.93 5.30
C ALA A 143 -20.47 10.40 4.94
N ASN A 144 -19.50 11.08 4.29
CA ASN A 144 -19.65 12.46 3.85
C ASN A 144 -20.71 12.63 2.74
N GLN A 145 -20.89 11.64 1.87
CA GLN A 145 -21.92 11.66 0.82
C GLN A 145 -23.33 11.35 1.36
N ASN A 146 -23.43 10.53 2.41
CA ASN A 146 -24.68 10.07 3.00
C ASN A 146 -24.75 10.38 4.50
N PRO A 147 -24.83 11.67 4.89
CA PRO A 147 -24.79 12.07 6.30
C PRO A 147 -25.99 11.57 7.11
N SER A 148 -27.06 11.11 6.44
CA SER A 148 -28.26 10.57 7.09
C SER A 148 -28.17 9.07 7.42
N ASN A 149 -27.09 8.39 7.04
CA ASN A 149 -26.91 6.96 7.31
C ASN A 149 -26.03 6.75 8.57
N PRO A 150 -26.61 6.43 9.74
CA PRO A 150 -25.85 6.27 10.98
C PRO A 150 -24.89 5.07 10.96
N ASP A 151 -25.10 4.08 10.09
CA ASP A 151 -24.23 2.90 9.98
C ASP A 151 -22.85 3.23 9.38
N LEU A 152 -22.73 4.38 8.72
CA LEU A 152 -21.48 4.88 8.12
C LEU A 152 -20.73 5.85 9.04
N GLU A 153 -21.32 6.25 10.17
CA GLU A 153 -20.68 7.20 11.08
C GLU A 153 -19.54 6.54 11.85
N LEU A 154 -18.32 7.01 11.59
CA LEU A 154 -17.09 6.51 12.21
C LEU A 154 -16.58 7.51 13.25
N SER A 155 -16.76 7.15 14.53
CA SER A 155 -16.13 7.87 15.64
C SER A 155 -14.62 8.03 15.40
N PRO A 156 -14.01 9.19 15.71
CA PRO A 156 -12.56 9.38 15.65
C PRO A 156 -11.77 8.30 16.41
N GLU A 157 -12.36 7.77 17.50
CA GLU A 157 -11.78 6.67 18.27
C GLU A 157 -11.71 5.37 17.46
N ALA A 158 -12.78 5.03 16.73
CA ALA A 158 -12.83 3.85 15.88
C ALA A 158 -11.83 3.95 14.70
N GLN A 159 -11.66 5.15 14.14
CA GLN A 159 -10.66 5.41 13.09
C GLN A 159 -9.23 5.18 13.62
N SER A 160 -8.93 5.71 14.81
CA SER A 160 -7.62 5.51 15.46
C SER A 160 -7.37 4.03 15.79
N GLN A 161 -8.39 3.35 16.33
CA GLN A 161 -8.31 1.93 16.66
C GLN A 161 -8.04 1.08 15.41
N PHE A 162 -8.72 1.36 14.30
CA PHE A 162 -8.50 0.69 13.01
C PHE A 162 -7.05 0.81 12.54
N LEU A 163 -6.51 2.04 12.49
CA LEU A 163 -5.14 2.29 12.04
C LEU A 163 -4.11 1.68 13.00
N SER A 164 -4.39 1.68 14.31
CA SER A 164 -3.52 1.11 15.33
C SER A 164 -3.38 -0.42 15.24
N SER A 165 -4.25 -1.10 14.49
CA SER A 165 -4.12 -2.54 14.27
C SER A 165 -2.82 -2.92 13.55
N SER A 166 -2.25 -1.99 12.76
CA SER A 166 -0.91 -2.14 12.16
C SER A 166 0.22 -2.26 13.19
N ASN A 167 0.00 -1.86 14.45
CA ASN A 167 0.99 -2.04 15.52
C ASN A 167 1.24 -3.51 15.83
N TYR A 168 0.29 -4.40 15.55
CA TYR A 168 0.49 -5.85 15.70
C TYR A 168 1.59 -6.33 14.76
N TRP A 169 1.53 -5.92 13.48
CA TRP A 169 2.58 -6.19 12.51
C TRP A 169 3.93 -5.63 13.00
N LEU A 170 3.96 -4.37 13.43
CA LEU A 170 5.19 -3.69 13.91
C LEU A 170 5.83 -4.33 15.16
N SER A 171 5.10 -5.20 15.86
CA SER A 171 5.56 -5.88 17.06
C SER A 171 5.65 -7.40 16.82
N THR A 172 4.62 -8.14 17.21
CA THR A 172 4.59 -9.61 17.18
C THR A 172 4.66 -10.17 15.76
N GLY A 173 4.06 -9.49 14.78
CA GLY A 173 4.03 -9.94 13.39
C GLY A 173 5.41 -10.02 12.75
N VAL A 174 6.18 -8.93 12.82
CA VAL A 174 7.54 -8.85 12.28
C VAL A 174 8.47 -9.87 12.94
N GLU A 175 8.36 -10.09 14.25
CA GLU A 175 9.18 -11.08 14.95
C GLU A 175 8.92 -12.51 14.44
N ARG A 176 7.65 -12.91 14.34
CA ARG A 176 7.25 -14.21 13.79
C ARG A 176 7.70 -14.38 12.35
N PHE A 177 7.58 -13.32 11.56
CA PHE A 177 8.03 -13.31 10.18
C PHE A 177 9.56 -13.49 10.08
N CYS A 178 10.34 -12.76 10.89
CA CYS A 178 11.80 -12.88 10.91
C CYS A 178 12.27 -14.29 11.29
N LEU A 179 11.61 -14.93 12.28
CA LEU A 179 11.91 -16.32 12.66
C LEU A 179 11.65 -17.31 11.51
N MET A 180 10.56 -17.10 10.77
CA MET A 180 10.26 -17.92 9.59
C MET A 180 11.29 -17.70 8.47
N VAL A 181 11.66 -16.44 8.21
CA VAL A 181 12.72 -16.11 7.24
C VAL A 181 14.04 -16.76 7.63
N GLU A 182 14.45 -16.64 8.90
CA GLU A 182 15.69 -17.24 9.39
C GLU A 182 15.71 -18.76 9.21
N LYS A 183 14.60 -19.44 9.53
CA LYS A 183 14.45 -20.89 9.34
C LYS A 183 14.61 -21.27 7.86
N VAL A 184 13.96 -20.54 6.95
CA VAL A 184 14.03 -20.82 5.51
C VAL A 184 15.43 -20.54 4.99
N VAL A 185 16.01 -19.37 5.29
CA VAL A 185 17.36 -18.99 4.87
C VAL A 185 18.39 -19.98 5.36
N SER A 186 18.31 -20.40 6.63
CA SER A 186 19.22 -21.41 7.21
C SER A 186 19.27 -22.69 6.38
N SER A 187 18.12 -23.16 5.88
CA SER A 187 18.06 -24.33 4.99
C SER A 187 18.79 -24.12 3.65
N GLN A 188 18.68 -22.92 3.07
CA GLN A 188 19.23 -22.60 1.75
C GLN A 188 20.73 -22.30 1.79
N VAL A 189 21.20 -21.56 2.80
CA VAL A 189 22.61 -21.10 2.87
C VAL A 189 23.52 -21.97 3.71
N SER A 190 22.99 -23.02 4.36
CA SER A 190 23.77 -23.95 5.21
C SER A 190 24.96 -24.58 4.49
N ASN A 191 24.77 -24.99 3.24
CA ASN A 191 25.79 -25.67 2.43
C ASN A 191 26.85 -24.74 1.83
N LEU A 192 26.65 -23.42 1.89
CA LEU A 192 27.59 -22.45 1.33
C LEU A 192 28.82 -22.30 2.24
N SER A 193 30.00 -22.53 1.68
CA SER A 193 31.25 -22.35 2.42
C SER A 193 31.57 -20.87 2.61
N LEU A 194 31.99 -20.47 3.82
CA LEU A 194 32.46 -19.11 4.11
C LEU A 194 33.66 -18.65 3.25
N LYS A 195 34.37 -19.59 2.61
CA LYS A 195 35.53 -19.29 1.74
C LYS A 195 35.18 -19.29 0.26
N GLN A 196 33.96 -19.67 -0.11
CA GLN A 196 33.52 -19.73 -1.50
C GLN A 196 33.48 -18.31 -2.08
N ARG A 197 34.03 -18.14 -3.28
CA ARG A 197 33.86 -16.91 -4.05
C ARG A 197 32.54 -16.99 -4.79
N LEU A 198 31.71 -15.97 -4.64
CA LEU A 198 30.41 -15.86 -5.31
C LEU A 198 30.46 -14.73 -6.32
N THR A 199 29.89 -14.97 -7.50
CA THR A 199 29.64 -13.95 -8.50
C THR A 199 28.29 -13.26 -8.23
N LEU A 200 28.00 -12.16 -8.94
CA LEU A 200 26.69 -11.50 -8.85
C LEU A 200 25.56 -12.42 -9.30
N VAL A 201 25.82 -13.26 -10.30
CA VAL A 201 24.85 -14.26 -10.80
C VAL A 201 24.59 -15.35 -9.75
N ASP A 202 25.62 -15.78 -9.02
CA ASP A 202 25.45 -16.73 -7.92
C ASP A 202 24.61 -16.12 -6.79
N LEU A 203 24.83 -14.83 -6.46
CA LEU A 203 24.03 -14.13 -5.46
C LEU A 203 22.57 -13.99 -5.90
N GLU A 204 22.32 -13.65 -7.16
CA GLU A 204 20.97 -13.59 -7.73
C GLU A 204 20.27 -14.94 -7.58
N HIS A 205 20.95 -16.04 -7.93
CA HIS A 205 20.41 -17.39 -7.77
C HIS A 205 20.08 -17.71 -6.32
N ILE A 206 20.97 -17.40 -5.37
CA ILE A 206 20.73 -17.63 -3.94
C ILE A 206 19.50 -16.85 -3.45
N PHE A 207 19.38 -15.56 -3.79
CA PHE A 207 18.21 -14.77 -3.42
C PHE A 207 16.93 -15.30 -4.06
N GLN A 208 17.01 -15.79 -5.30
CA GLN A 208 15.90 -16.40 -6.01
C GLN A 208 15.44 -17.71 -5.35
N GLU A 209 16.36 -18.59 -4.97
CA GLU A 209 16.06 -19.83 -4.25
C GLU A 209 15.42 -19.55 -2.90
N ILE A 210 15.98 -18.61 -2.14
CA ILE A 210 15.39 -18.17 -0.86
C ILE A 210 13.97 -17.63 -1.09
N ARG A 211 13.75 -16.81 -2.13
CA ARG A 211 12.43 -16.27 -2.45
C ARG A 211 11.42 -17.36 -2.73
N VAL A 212 11.75 -18.30 -3.61
CA VAL A 212 10.86 -19.43 -3.96
C VAL A 212 10.55 -20.28 -2.72
N ALA A 213 11.55 -20.56 -1.88
CA ALA A 213 11.35 -21.30 -0.64
C ALA A 213 10.47 -20.55 0.37
N LEU A 214 10.61 -19.22 0.45
CA LEU A 214 9.75 -18.36 1.28
C LEU A 214 8.33 -18.32 0.77
N GLU A 215 8.11 -18.15 -0.55
CA GLU A 215 6.78 -18.16 -1.16
C GLU A 215 6.06 -19.51 -0.97
N ASP A 216 6.80 -20.62 -1.03
CA ASP A 216 6.25 -21.95 -0.75
C ASP A 216 5.92 -22.12 0.74
N GLU A 217 6.79 -21.69 1.67
CA GLU A 217 6.49 -21.71 3.10
C GLU A 217 5.29 -20.83 3.46
N LEU A 218 5.19 -19.63 2.85
CA LEU A 218 4.05 -18.73 2.98
C LEU A 218 2.75 -19.40 2.51
N SER A 219 2.80 -20.15 1.41
CA SER A 219 1.65 -20.87 0.86
C SER A 219 1.25 -22.08 1.72
N ARG A 220 2.22 -22.77 2.34
CA ARG A 220 1.97 -23.92 3.22
C ARG A 220 1.33 -23.54 4.55
N GLN A 221 1.61 -22.36 5.09
CA GLN A 221 1.04 -21.92 6.38
C GLN A 221 -0.43 -21.49 6.29
N SER A 222 -1.14 -21.91 5.23
CA SER A 222 -2.50 -21.53 4.80
C SER A 222 -2.58 -20.11 4.23
N ASN A 223 -3.58 -19.86 3.39
CA ASN A 223 -3.91 -18.55 2.79
C ASN A 223 -4.06 -17.41 3.82
N ASP A 224 -4.06 -17.73 5.10
CA ASP A 224 -4.20 -16.80 6.21
C ASP A 224 -2.86 -16.27 6.73
N PHE A 225 -1.69 -16.74 6.27
CA PHE A 225 -0.42 -16.34 6.91
C PHE A 225 -0.21 -14.82 6.88
N LEU A 226 -0.36 -14.18 5.71
CA LEU A 226 -0.21 -12.72 5.60
C LEU A 226 -1.21 -12.00 6.50
N ALA A 227 -2.48 -12.44 6.53
CA ALA A 227 -3.48 -11.88 7.41
C ALA A 227 -3.18 -12.09 8.91
N ASN A 228 -2.71 -13.28 9.30
CA ASN A 228 -2.41 -13.67 10.68
C ASN A 228 -1.13 -13.04 11.22
N VAL A 229 -0.23 -12.64 10.32
CA VAL A 229 1.00 -11.94 10.66
C VAL A 229 0.80 -10.42 10.63
N MET A 230 -0.01 -9.91 9.72
CA MET A 230 -0.25 -8.47 9.60
C MET A 230 -1.30 -7.94 10.59
N LEU A 231 -2.29 -8.75 10.98
CA LEU A 231 -3.40 -8.34 11.84
C LEU A 231 -3.50 -9.21 13.09
N PRO A 232 -3.94 -8.64 14.23
CA PRO A 232 -4.19 -9.44 15.42
C PRO A 232 -5.27 -10.50 15.14
N PRO A 233 -5.24 -11.64 15.86
CA PRO A 233 -6.32 -12.62 15.79
C PRO A 233 -7.66 -11.95 16.16
N GLN A 234 -8.75 -12.34 15.50
CA GLN A 234 -10.06 -11.78 15.80
C GLN A 234 -10.37 -11.96 17.30
N PRO A 235 -10.91 -10.93 17.97
CA PRO A 235 -11.24 -11.03 19.38
C PRO A 235 -12.20 -12.19 19.63
N SER A 236 -11.98 -12.94 20.71
CA SER A 236 -12.98 -13.85 21.25
C SER A 236 -14.24 -13.08 21.62
N SER A 237 -15.39 -13.75 21.53
CA SER A 237 -16.75 -13.19 21.55
C SER A 237 -17.09 -12.22 22.71
N GLU A 238 -16.27 -12.12 23.75
CA GLU A 238 -16.46 -11.24 24.90
C GLU A 238 -16.01 -9.78 24.64
N VAL A 239 -14.97 -9.55 23.82
CA VAL A 239 -14.43 -8.20 23.51
C VAL A 239 -15.16 -7.53 22.33
N ALA A 240 -15.93 -8.32 21.56
CA ALA A 240 -16.74 -7.82 20.45
C ALA A 240 -17.90 -6.90 20.92
N SER A 241 -18.24 -6.91 22.21
CA SER A 241 -19.38 -6.16 22.78
C SER A 241 -19.14 -4.64 22.90
N THR A 242 -17.88 -4.18 22.87
CA THR A 242 -17.50 -2.75 22.97
C THR A 242 -17.04 -2.14 21.65
N THR A 243 -16.87 -2.93 20.59
CA THR A 243 -16.32 -2.48 19.31
C THR A 243 -17.43 -2.13 18.34
N SER A 244 -17.33 -0.98 17.67
CA SER A 244 -18.30 -0.56 16.65
C SER A 244 -18.46 -1.65 15.56
N PRO A 245 -19.69 -2.01 15.14
CA PRO A 245 -19.91 -3.02 14.11
C PRO A 245 -19.22 -2.66 12.78
N THR A 246 -19.12 -1.35 12.49
CA THR A 246 -18.43 -0.81 11.32
C THR A 246 -16.92 -1.07 11.38
N LEU A 247 -16.31 -0.98 12.57
CA LEU A 247 -14.89 -1.29 12.75
C LEU A 247 -14.59 -2.78 12.52
N THR A 248 -15.42 -3.67 13.08
CA THR A 248 -15.28 -5.12 12.85
C THR A 248 -15.43 -5.44 11.36
N LYS A 249 -16.36 -4.78 10.66
CA LYS A 249 -16.52 -4.93 9.21
C LYS A 249 -15.27 -4.50 8.44
N MET A 250 -14.72 -3.33 8.73
CA MET A 250 -13.48 -2.83 8.08
C MET A 250 -12.28 -3.76 8.32
N MET A 251 -12.15 -4.33 9.52
CA MET A 251 -11.09 -5.29 9.86
C MET A 251 -11.25 -6.60 9.08
N THR A 252 -12.48 -7.08 8.91
CA THR A 252 -12.79 -8.26 8.09
C THR A 252 -12.50 -7.99 6.61
N GLU A 253 -12.94 -6.85 6.07
CA GLU A 253 -12.64 -6.45 4.68
C GLU A 253 -11.13 -6.33 4.45
N THR A 254 -10.38 -5.79 5.42
CA THR A 254 -8.91 -5.73 5.33
C THR A 254 -8.32 -7.14 5.26
N ARG A 255 -8.80 -8.07 6.09
CA ARG A 255 -8.35 -9.46 6.09
C ARG A 255 -8.62 -10.14 4.75
N GLU A 256 -9.82 -9.96 4.19
CA GLU A 256 -10.20 -10.50 2.88
C GLU A 256 -9.32 -9.96 1.75
N ILE A 257 -9.02 -8.65 1.75
CA ILE A 257 -8.09 -8.06 0.78
C ILE A 257 -6.70 -8.68 0.91
N LEU A 258 -6.19 -8.86 2.13
CA LEU A 258 -4.85 -9.43 2.35
C LEU A 258 -4.76 -10.92 1.97
N GLN A 259 -5.89 -11.64 1.97
CA GLN A 259 -5.99 -13.03 1.53
C GLN A 259 -6.21 -13.15 0.00
N SER A 260 -6.42 -12.03 -0.71
CA SER A 260 -6.65 -12.06 -2.15
C SER A 260 -5.41 -12.51 -2.92
N LEU A 261 -5.65 -13.26 -4.00
CA LEU A 261 -4.60 -13.69 -4.92
C LEU A 261 -3.87 -12.49 -5.55
N GLU A 262 -4.59 -11.38 -5.78
CA GLU A 262 -4.04 -10.14 -6.31
C GLU A 262 -2.97 -9.55 -5.38
N VAL A 263 -3.22 -9.55 -4.07
CA VAL A 263 -2.25 -9.07 -3.08
C VAL A 263 -1.03 -10.00 -3.00
N THR A 264 -1.22 -11.31 -3.09
CA THR A 264 -0.10 -12.26 -3.15
C THR A 264 0.79 -12.02 -4.37
N HIS A 265 0.19 -11.84 -5.56
CA HIS A 265 0.94 -11.50 -6.77
C HIS A 265 1.62 -10.13 -6.69
N LEU A 266 0.94 -9.14 -6.10
CA LEU A 266 1.50 -7.82 -5.87
C LEU A 266 2.73 -7.92 -4.95
N LEU A 267 2.63 -8.66 -3.84
CA LEU A 267 3.75 -8.88 -2.93
C LEU A 267 4.93 -9.54 -3.64
N SER A 268 4.69 -10.63 -4.38
CA SER A 268 5.75 -11.29 -5.15
C SER A 268 6.41 -10.33 -6.14
N THR A 269 5.62 -9.53 -6.86
CA THR A 269 6.15 -8.52 -7.80
C THR A 269 6.99 -7.46 -7.08
N CYS A 270 6.53 -6.93 -5.94
CA CYS A 270 7.27 -5.97 -5.13
C CYS A 270 8.59 -6.55 -4.60
N VAL A 271 8.57 -7.82 -4.17
CA VAL A 271 9.78 -8.52 -3.69
C VAL A 271 10.76 -8.73 -4.83
N ASN A 272 10.30 -9.12 -6.02
CA ASN A 272 11.15 -9.32 -7.20
C ASN A 272 11.90 -8.04 -7.56
N ILE A 273 11.18 -6.92 -7.59
CA ILE A 273 11.78 -5.59 -7.79
C ILE A 273 12.76 -5.27 -6.65
N GLY A 274 12.40 -5.56 -5.40
CA GLY A 274 13.26 -5.34 -4.25
C GLY A 274 14.57 -6.12 -4.29
N VAL A 275 14.54 -7.39 -4.70
CA VAL A 275 15.73 -8.23 -4.92
C VAL A 275 16.60 -7.64 -6.03
N GLY A 276 16.00 -7.22 -7.15
CA GLY A 276 16.72 -6.52 -8.23
C GLY A 276 17.46 -5.28 -7.73
N CYS A 277 16.76 -4.40 -6.99
CA CYS A 277 17.37 -3.19 -6.41
C CYS A 277 18.55 -3.51 -5.47
N VAL A 278 18.46 -4.61 -4.70
CA VAL A 278 19.55 -5.04 -3.81
C VAL A 278 20.74 -5.56 -4.62
N LEU A 279 20.50 -6.34 -5.67
CA LEU A 279 21.55 -6.83 -6.57
C LEU A 279 22.25 -5.69 -7.30
N ASP A 280 21.52 -4.68 -7.74
CA ASP A 280 22.10 -3.46 -8.34
C ASP A 280 23.04 -2.76 -7.34
N LYS A 281 22.64 -2.68 -6.06
CA LYS A 281 23.49 -2.12 -5.00
C LYS A 281 24.71 -2.98 -4.71
N PHE A 282 24.60 -4.31 -4.76
CA PHE A 282 25.76 -5.19 -4.67
C PHE A 282 26.71 -5.00 -5.86
N SER A 283 26.19 -4.86 -7.07
CA SER A 283 26.97 -4.60 -8.28
C SER A 283 27.78 -3.30 -8.15
N GLU A 284 27.15 -2.23 -7.66
CA GLU A 284 27.81 -0.96 -7.36
C GLU A 284 28.98 -1.15 -6.36
N ILE A 285 28.74 -1.83 -5.24
CA ILE A 285 29.77 -2.09 -4.21
C ILE A 285 30.93 -2.91 -4.78
N VAL A 286 30.65 -3.97 -5.53
CA VAL A 286 31.68 -4.83 -6.14
C VAL A 286 32.51 -4.04 -7.15
N SER A 287 31.88 -3.18 -7.94
CA SER A 287 32.58 -2.33 -8.91
C SER A 287 33.57 -1.38 -8.22
N VAL A 288 33.14 -0.74 -7.13
CA VAL A 288 33.99 0.15 -6.31
C VAL A 288 35.17 -0.62 -5.73
N LEU A 289 34.92 -1.78 -5.10
CA LEU A 289 35.97 -2.63 -4.53
C LEU A 289 36.98 -3.10 -5.58
N SER A 290 36.54 -3.38 -6.81
CA SER A 290 37.43 -3.77 -7.91
C SER A 290 38.30 -2.62 -8.44
N SER A 291 37.79 -1.38 -8.37
CA SER A 291 38.51 -0.17 -8.77
C SER A 291 39.55 0.27 -7.74
N ASP A 292 39.36 -0.08 -6.46
CA ASP A 292 40.22 0.28 -5.33
C ASP A 292 41.43 -0.66 -5.13
N ASN A 293 41.94 -1.23 -6.22
CA ASN A 293 43.12 -2.12 -6.27
C ASN A 293 44.44 -1.54 -5.72
N ARG A 294 44.43 -0.37 -5.04
CA ARG A 294 45.53 0.11 -4.19
C ARG A 294 45.58 -0.54 -2.80
N CYS A 295 44.54 -1.24 -2.35
CA CYS A 295 44.52 -1.92 -1.04
C CYS A 295 44.81 -3.43 -1.08
N LEU A 296 44.99 -4.03 -2.27
CA LEU A 296 45.38 -5.44 -2.45
C LEU A 296 46.89 -5.62 -2.69
N ALA A 297 47.71 -4.62 -2.37
CA ALA A 297 49.16 -4.78 -2.32
C ALA A 297 49.52 -5.72 -1.16
N HIS A 298 49.76 -6.99 -1.51
CA HIS A 298 50.45 -7.96 -0.67
C HIS A 298 51.66 -7.31 0.05
N PRO A 299 51.84 -7.49 1.36
CA PRO A 299 53.18 -7.44 1.90
C PRO A 299 53.90 -8.68 1.37
N THR A 300 54.74 -8.48 0.37
CA THR A 300 55.82 -9.42 0.05
C THR A 300 56.65 -9.57 1.31
N PHE A 301 56.51 -10.69 2.01
CA PHE A 301 57.53 -11.17 2.91
C PHE A 301 58.72 -11.56 2.01
N GLY A 302 59.69 -10.66 1.91
CA GLY A 302 61.03 -10.96 1.44
C GLY A 302 61.91 -11.28 2.63
N ASP A 303 62.56 -12.44 2.53
CA ASP A 303 63.73 -12.98 3.23
C ASP A 303 64.28 -12.28 4.47
#